data_AF-A0A1F9KP87-F1
#
_entry.id   AF-A0A1F9KP87-F1
#
_cell.length_a   1.000
_cell.length_b   1.000
_cell.length_c   1.000
_cell.angle_alpha   90.00
_cell.angle_beta   90.00
_cell.angle_gamma   90.00
#
_symmetry.space_group_name_H-M   'P 1'
#
loop_
_entity.id
_entity.type
_entity.pdbx_description
1 polymer ?
#
loop_
_entity_poly.entity_id
_entity_poly.type
_entity_poly.pdbx_seq_one_letter_code
_entity_poly.pdbx_strand_id
1 'polypeptide(L)'
;MAKRIPEGISAEDFNDIRKLLDDFRGKLGASQVSMRLNESDEEDHNFSYFVGFVQDETASKKREELGIPDPGLFRFGDDVPSKEYRDAIKTTVNFVNNRVSSPIAERDWSSINISARSFPPPYKKKAMGSRGIDVHTGVHYRKYVGILVDGIKVNGSSVRRCVGMLGVGFPSKAAAQAVRDLDDQIRQWAQASGNASGLVSYLRRTFELGGPVI
;
A
#
# COMPACT_ATOMS: atom_id res chain seq x y z
N MET A 1 17.71 -17.88 -7.01
CA MET A 1 16.74 -18.17 -5.94
C MET A 1 15.96 -16.90 -5.70
N ALA A 2 14.66 -16.96 -5.43
CA ALA A 2 13.90 -15.77 -5.08
C ALA A 2 14.34 -15.29 -3.67
N LYS A 3 14.24 -13.98 -3.42
CA LYS A 3 14.68 -13.35 -2.16
C LYS A 3 13.59 -13.42 -1.10
N ARG A 4 13.96 -13.61 0.16
CA ARG A 4 12.98 -13.68 1.26
C ARG A 4 12.70 -12.30 1.85
N ILE A 5 11.53 -12.11 2.45
CA ILE A 5 11.10 -10.89 3.14
C ILE A 5 11.02 -11.22 4.63
N PRO A 6 11.59 -10.40 5.53
CA PRO A 6 12.24 -9.10 5.26
C PRO A 6 13.73 -9.20 4.88
N GLU A 7 14.42 -10.26 5.27
CA GLU A 7 15.89 -10.32 5.31
C GLU A 7 16.59 -10.19 3.95
N GLY A 8 15.92 -10.57 2.86
CA GLY A 8 16.47 -10.56 1.51
C GLY A 8 16.20 -9.28 0.72
N ILE A 9 15.51 -8.28 1.27
CA ILE A 9 15.25 -7.02 0.56
C ILE A 9 16.51 -6.14 0.61
N SER A 10 17.14 -5.93 -0.55
CA SER A 10 18.30 -5.05 -0.68
C SER A 10 17.92 -3.58 -0.93
N ALA A 11 18.89 -2.68 -0.84
CA ALA A 11 18.72 -1.28 -1.21
C ALA A 11 18.39 -1.09 -2.71
N GLU A 12 18.91 -1.96 -3.58
CA GLU A 12 18.55 -1.96 -5.01
C GLU A 12 17.07 -2.31 -5.20
N ASP A 13 16.60 -3.33 -4.48
CA ASP A 13 15.19 -3.73 -4.55
C ASP A 13 14.26 -2.61 -4.08
N PHE A 14 14.66 -1.89 -3.03
CA PHE A 14 13.94 -0.72 -2.55
C PHE A 14 13.85 0.38 -3.61
N ASN A 15 14.96 0.66 -4.30
CA ASN A 15 15.00 1.67 -5.36
C ASN A 15 14.13 1.27 -6.56
N ASP A 16 14.14 0.00 -6.94
CA ASP A 16 13.31 -0.51 -8.05
C ASP A 16 11.83 -0.49 -7.71
N ILE A 17 11.47 -0.86 -6.47
CA ILE A 17 10.12 -0.66 -5.95
C ILE A 17 9.74 0.82 -6.03
N ARG A 18 10.58 1.74 -5.56
CA ARG A 18 10.29 3.18 -5.61
C ARG A 18 10.04 3.69 -7.03
N LYS A 19 10.84 3.27 -8.01
CA LYS A 19 10.63 3.63 -9.42
C LYS A 19 9.26 3.16 -9.93
N LEU A 20 8.89 1.91 -9.62
CA LEU A 20 7.59 1.36 -10.00
C LEU A 20 6.43 2.10 -9.32
N LEU A 21 6.59 2.44 -8.04
CA LEU A 21 5.60 3.22 -7.31
C LEU A 21 5.48 4.65 -7.82
N ASP A 22 6.58 5.30 -8.24
CA ASP A 22 6.55 6.67 -8.77
C ASP A 22 5.92 6.74 -10.17
N ASP A 23 6.22 5.77 -11.04
CA ASP A 23 5.53 5.63 -12.33
C ASP A 23 4.01 5.46 -12.14
N PHE A 24 3.63 4.58 -11.20
CA PHE A 24 2.23 4.40 -10.83
C PHE A 24 1.60 5.67 -10.24
N ARG A 25 2.29 6.34 -9.32
CA ARG A 25 1.87 7.61 -8.72
C ARG A 25 1.60 8.67 -9.79
N GLY A 26 2.52 8.82 -10.74
CA GLY A 26 2.42 9.76 -11.85
C GLY A 26 1.21 9.49 -12.73
N LYS A 27 0.97 8.23 -13.10
CA LYS A 27 -0.20 7.82 -13.90
C LYS A 27 -1.53 8.09 -13.21
N LEU A 28 -1.58 7.92 -11.88
CA LEU A 28 -2.80 8.18 -11.09
C LEU A 28 -3.02 9.66 -10.74
N GLY A 29 -2.01 10.52 -10.91
CA GLY A 29 -2.03 11.86 -10.31
C GLY A 29 -2.13 11.81 -8.78
N ALA A 30 -1.54 10.77 -8.15
CA ALA A 30 -1.57 10.61 -6.71
C ALA A 30 -0.52 11.50 -6.03
N SER A 31 -0.86 11.99 -4.83
CA SER A 31 0.11 12.73 -4.01
C SER A 31 1.09 11.84 -3.28
N GLN A 32 0.72 10.58 -3.04
CA GLN A 32 1.63 9.59 -2.47
C GLN A 32 1.19 8.18 -2.82
N VAL A 33 2.17 7.28 -2.85
CA VAL A 33 1.96 5.84 -2.90
C VAL A 33 2.87 5.18 -1.87
N SER A 34 2.34 4.17 -1.19
CA SER A 34 3.07 3.36 -0.22
C SER A 34 2.79 1.88 -0.43
N MET A 35 3.74 1.04 -0.06
CA MET A 35 3.60 -0.40 -0.20
C MET A 35 4.08 -1.14 1.04
N ARG A 36 3.34 -2.19 1.39
CA ARG A 36 3.76 -3.20 2.36
C ARG A 36 3.68 -4.58 1.74
N LEU A 37 4.60 -5.46 2.11
CA LEU A 37 4.63 -6.85 1.67
C LEU A 37 4.65 -7.79 2.88
N ASN A 38 4.09 -8.98 2.68
CA ASN A 38 4.01 -10.00 3.71
C ASN A 38 5.32 -10.76 3.83
N GLU A 39 5.58 -11.27 5.03
CA GLU A 39 6.71 -12.17 5.29
C GLU A 39 6.61 -13.44 4.44
N SER A 40 7.74 -13.97 3.95
CA SER A 40 7.77 -15.06 2.95
C SER A 40 7.16 -16.39 3.42
N ASP A 41 7.28 -16.70 4.72
CA ASP A 41 6.81 -17.99 5.29
C ASP A 41 5.46 -17.88 5.98
N GLU A 42 4.94 -16.67 6.12
CA GLU A 42 3.68 -16.44 6.81
C GLU A 42 2.54 -16.67 5.83
N GLU A 43 1.69 -17.64 6.12
CA GLU A 43 0.45 -17.85 5.36
C GLU A 43 -0.66 -16.91 5.82
N ASP A 44 -0.51 -16.32 7.00
CA ASP A 44 -1.40 -15.31 7.53
C ASP A 44 -0.95 -13.90 7.16
N HIS A 45 -1.79 -12.92 7.50
CA HIS A 45 -1.53 -11.50 7.28
C HIS A 45 -0.95 -10.81 8.52
N ASN A 46 -0.43 -11.56 9.49
CA ASN A 46 -0.03 -11.02 10.79
C ASN A 46 1.25 -10.17 10.70
N PHE A 47 2.15 -10.50 9.78
CA PHE A 47 3.43 -9.83 9.60
C PHE A 47 3.53 -9.21 8.21
N SER A 48 3.76 -7.89 8.19
CA SER A 48 3.91 -7.13 6.94
C SER A 48 4.95 -6.04 7.13
N TYR A 49 5.84 -5.90 6.16
CA TYR A 49 6.94 -4.97 6.18
C TYR A 49 6.69 -3.79 5.25
N PHE A 50 7.05 -2.59 5.68
CA PHE A 50 6.98 -1.40 4.84
C PHE A 50 8.17 -1.37 3.86
N VAL A 51 7.89 -1.45 2.57
CA VAL A 51 8.93 -1.69 1.53
C VAL A 51 8.99 -0.62 0.45
N GLY A 52 8.11 0.38 0.50
CA GLY A 52 8.10 1.41 -0.54
C GLY A 52 7.26 2.62 -0.17
N PHE A 53 7.78 3.80 -0.55
CA PHE A 53 7.10 5.09 -0.40
C PHE A 53 7.59 6.06 -1.46
N VAL A 54 6.65 6.74 -2.09
CA VAL A 54 6.87 7.87 -3.00
C VAL A 54 5.82 8.93 -2.74
N GLN A 55 6.17 10.19 -2.97
CA GLN A 55 5.29 11.32 -2.79
C GLN A 55 5.55 12.38 -3.86
N ASP A 56 4.54 13.18 -4.17
CA ASP A 56 4.69 14.33 -5.06
C ASP A 56 5.50 15.45 -4.39
N GLU A 57 5.96 16.40 -5.20
CA GLU A 57 6.80 17.50 -4.73
C GLU A 57 6.07 18.40 -3.73
N THR A 58 4.76 18.62 -3.92
CA THR A 58 3.93 19.47 -3.06
C THR A 58 3.83 18.90 -1.65
N ALA A 59 3.47 17.62 -1.53
CA ALA A 59 3.41 16.89 -0.28
C ALA A 59 4.80 16.76 0.35
N SER A 60 5.87 16.63 -0.46
CA SER A 60 7.24 16.60 0.04
C SER A 60 7.69 17.89 0.68
N LYS A 61 7.50 19.02 -0.01
CA LYS A 61 7.80 20.34 0.56
C LYS A 61 7.00 20.56 1.84
N LYS A 62 5.72 20.20 1.84
CA LYS A 62 4.88 20.35 3.04
C LYS A 62 5.36 19.50 4.20
N ARG A 63 5.79 18.27 3.93
CA ARG A 63 6.39 17.36 4.92
C ARG A 63 7.63 17.98 5.55
N GLU A 64 8.51 18.57 4.73
CA GLU A 64 9.75 19.21 5.17
C GLU A 64 9.49 20.47 6.00
N GLU A 65 8.57 21.34 5.57
CA GLU A 65 8.13 22.52 6.32
C GLU A 65 7.62 22.14 7.73
N LEU A 66 6.94 21.00 7.85
CA LEU A 66 6.38 20.51 9.11
C LEU A 66 7.39 19.71 9.95
N GLY A 67 8.62 19.50 9.47
CA GLY A 67 9.63 18.69 10.16
C GLY A 67 9.25 17.21 10.28
N ILE A 68 8.42 16.69 9.37
CA ILE A 68 7.98 15.30 9.38
C ILE A 68 9.02 14.43 8.66
N PRO A 69 9.48 13.31 9.26
CA PRO A 69 10.48 12.43 8.62
C PRO A 69 9.91 11.77 7.37
N ASP A 70 10.76 11.51 6.37
CA ASP A 70 10.39 10.75 5.18
C ASP A 70 10.03 9.30 5.57
N PRO A 71 8.78 8.84 5.34
CA PRO A 71 8.39 7.47 5.66
C PRO A 71 9.22 6.42 4.93
N GLY A 72 9.60 6.66 3.68
CA GLY A 72 10.43 5.74 2.90
C GLY A 72 11.79 5.47 3.54
N LEU A 73 12.41 6.48 4.16
CA LEU A 73 13.70 6.31 4.84
C LEU A 73 13.53 5.78 6.26
N PHE A 74 12.50 6.24 6.97
CA PHE A 74 12.34 5.93 8.39
C PHE A 74 11.68 4.57 8.65
N ARG A 75 10.83 4.11 7.72
CA ARG A 75 9.97 2.94 7.90
C ARG A 75 10.42 1.73 7.09
N PHE A 76 11.43 1.86 6.25
CA PHE A 76 11.87 0.74 5.43
C PHE A 76 12.22 -0.47 6.29
N GLY A 77 11.57 -1.60 6.02
CA GLY A 77 11.72 -2.84 6.77
C GLY A 77 11.00 -2.85 8.13
N ASP A 78 10.18 -1.85 8.47
CA ASP A 78 9.38 -1.88 9.70
C ASP A 78 8.15 -2.78 9.59
N ASP A 79 7.85 -3.49 10.67
CA ASP A 79 6.71 -4.41 10.84
C ASP A 79 5.54 -3.76 11.61
N VAL A 80 5.59 -2.45 11.84
CA VAL A 80 4.66 -1.75 12.74
C VAL A 80 3.21 -2.03 12.34
N PRO A 81 2.35 -2.51 13.26
CA PRO A 81 0.96 -2.83 12.95
C PRO A 81 0.21 -1.66 12.31
N SER A 82 -0.51 -1.92 11.21
CA SER A 82 -1.36 -0.92 10.54
C SER A 82 -2.78 -1.41 10.44
N LYS A 83 -3.72 -0.54 10.82
CA LYS A 83 -5.15 -0.79 10.63
C LYS A 83 -5.51 -0.76 9.15
N GLU A 84 -4.94 0.18 8.40
CA GLU A 84 -5.13 0.34 6.96
C GLU A 84 -4.71 -0.91 6.20
N TYR A 85 -3.58 -1.50 6.57
CA TYR A 85 -3.12 -2.77 6.01
C TYR A 85 -4.13 -3.90 6.26
N ARG A 86 -4.54 -4.11 7.52
CA ARG A 86 -5.52 -5.15 7.87
C ARG A 86 -6.86 -4.96 7.16
N ASP A 87 -7.33 -3.72 7.08
CA ASP A 87 -8.58 -3.36 6.38
C ASP A 87 -8.47 -3.65 4.88
N ALA A 88 -7.31 -3.40 4.26
CA ALA A 88 -7.08 -3.67 2.84
C ALA A 88 -7.06 -5.17 2.53
N ILE A 89 -6.33 -5.97 3.34
CA ILE A 89 -6.29 -7.43 3.17
C ILE A 89 -7.69 -8.01 3.35
N LYS A 90 -8.39 -7.65 4.43
CA LYS A 90 -9.76 -8.12 4.70
C LYS A 90 -10.72 -7.77 3.57
N THR A 91 -10.69 -6.53 3.08
CA THR A 91 -11.54 -6.08 1.96
C THR A 91 -11.25 -6.86 0.70
N THR A 92 -9.97 -7.08 0.39
CA THR A 92 -9.55 -7.83 -0.80
C THR A 92 -9.98 -9.30 -0.74
N VAL A 93 -9.76 -9.97 0.40
CA VAL A 93 -10.20 -11.37 0.60
C VAL A 93 -11.72 -11.48 0.52
N ASN A 94 -12.47 -10.54 1.11
CA ASN A 94 -13.93 -10.54 1.02
C ASN A 94 -14.41 -10.30 -0.41
N PHE A 95 -13.70 -9.48 -1.20
CA PHE A 95 -14.03 -9.22 -2.59
C PHE A 95 -13.90 -10.49 -3.43
N VAL A 96 -12.79 -11.22 -3.29
CA VAL A 96 -12.61 -12.49 -4.02
C VAL A 96 -13.64 -13.55 -3.59
N ASN A 97 -14.03 -13.54 -2.31
CA ASN A 97 -15.12 -14.39 -1.80
C ASN A 97 -16.54 -13.88 -2.12
N ASN A 98 -16.69 -12.88 -3.00
CA ASN A 98 -17.97 -12.30 -3.41
C ASN A 98 -18.83 -11.75 -2.25
N ARG A 99 -18.19 -11.30 -1.16
CA ARG A 99 -18.87 -10.73 0.03
C ARG A 99 -18.94 -9.21 0.01
N VAL A 100 -18.14 -8.55 -0.83
CA VAL A 100 -18.15 -7.11 -1.07
C VAL A 100 -18.00 -6.82 -2.55
N SER A 101 -18.50 -5.67 -3.01
CA SER A 101 -18.50 -5.29 -4.42
C SER A 101 -17.21 -4.62 -4.90
N SER A 102 -16.33 -4.19 -3.98
CA SER A 102 -15.07 -3.52 -4.31
C SER A 102 -13.93 -4.07 -3.45
N PRO A 103 -12.73 -4.30 -4.02
CA PRO A 103 -11.54 -4.70 -3.26
C PRO A 103 -10.83 -3.52 -2.58
N ILE A 104 -11.33 -2.29 -2.74
CA ILE A 104 -10.66 -1.07 -2.28
C ILE A 104 -11.27 -0.60 -0.95
N ALA A 105 -10.41 -0.49 0.06
CA ALA A 105 -10.74 0.16 1.31
C ALA A 105 -10.46 1.67 1.21
N GLU A 106 -11.38 2.51 1.67
CA GLU A 106 -11.25 3.97 1.62
C GLU A 106 -11.14 4.62 3.00
N ARG A 107 -10.43 5.74 3.06
CA ARG A 107 -10.39 6.65 4.19
C ARG A 107 -10.40 8.09 3.71
N ASP A 108 -11.27 8.89 4.32
CA ASP A 108 -11.45 10.30 4.00
C ASP A 108 -11.34 11.13 5.28
N TRP A 109 -10.36 12.03 5.30
CA TRP A 109 -10.06 12.98 6.36
C TRP A 109 -10.38 14.42 5.93
N SER A 110 -11.05 14.64 4.79
CA SER A 110 -11.41 15.97 4.28
C SER A 110 -12.33 16.77 5.21
N SER A 111 -13.13 16.07 6.01
CA SER A 111 -14.05 16.68 6.99
C SER A 111 -13.39 16.99 8.34
N ILE A 112 -12.12 16.61 8.52
CA ILE A 112 -11.43 16.82 9.78
C ILE A 112 -10.87 18.24 9.81
N ASN A 113 -11.11 18.95 10.90
CA ASN A 113 -10.43 20.21 11.14
C ASN A 113 -8.96 19.94 11.53
N ILE A 114 -8.12 19.81 10.51
CA ILE A 114 -6.69 19.51 10.62
C ILE A 114 -5.93 20.58 11.42
N SER A 115 -6.46 21.81 11.50
CA SER A 115 -5.86 22.90 12.28
C SER A 115 -5.91 22.67 13.80
N ALA A 116 -6.81 21.81 14.28
CA ALA A 116 -7.02 21.59 15.70
C ALA A 116 -5.97 20.66 16.37
N ARG A 117 -5.00 20.10 15.62
CA ARG A 117 -4.02 19.08 16.08
C ARG A 117 -4.65 17.91 16.85
N SER A 118 -5.95 17.71 16.69
CA SER A 118 -6.75 16.75 17.42
C SER A 118 -7.64 16.06 16.39
N PHE A 119 -7.45 14.75 16.26
CA PHE A 119 -8.25 13.94 15.37
C PHE A 119 -9.55 13.55 16.11
N PRO A 120 -10.70 13.48 15.41
CA PRO A 120 -11.96 13.04 16.00
C PRO A 120 -11.87 11.56 16.45
N PRO A 121 -12.61 11.13 17.47
CA PRO A 121 -12.71 9.71 17.83
C PRO A 121 -13.10 8.85 16.60
N PRO A 122 -12.52 7.65 16.44
CA PRO A 122 -11.67 6.91 17.38
C PRO A 122 -10.16 7.26 17.28
N TYR A 123 -9.78 8.24 16.48
CA TYR A 123 -8.39 8.55 16.17
C TYR A 123 -7.77 9.37 17.32
N LYS A 124 -7.50 8.77 18.47
CA LYS A 124 -6.69 9.44 19.51
C LYS A 124 -5.25 9.55 19.01
N LYS A 125 -4.55 10.65 19.37
CA LYS A 125 -3.14 10.97 19.08
C LYS A 125 -2.39 9.78 18.47
N LYS A 126 -2.02 9.89 17.19
CA LYS A 126 -1.06 9.01 16.54
C LYS A 126 0.05 8.68 17.54
N ALA A 127 0.09 7.45 18.05
CA ALA A 127 1.13 7.02 18.98
C ALA A 127 2.48 7.33 18.33
N MET A 128 3.51 7.67 19.10
CA MET A 128 4.85 8.02 18.56
C MET A 128 5.46 6.99 17.59
N GLY A 129 4.93 5.76 17.53
CA GLY A 129 5.28 4.72 16.54
C GLY A 129 4.56 4.83 15.18
N SER A 130 3.53 5.67 15.05
CA SER A 130 2.78 5.90 13.81
C SER A 130 3.35 7.04 12.97
N ARG A 131 4.69 7.14 12.91
CA ARG A 131 5.48 8.03 12.03
C ARG A 131 5.28 7.73 10.53
N GLY A 132 4.11 7.23 10.15
CA GLY A 132 3.68 6.99 8.80
C GLY A 132 2.85 8.15 8.27
N ILE A 133 2.95 8.34 6.96
CA ILE A 133 1.97 8.95 6.05
C ILE A 133 0.99 9.89 6.76
N ASP A 134 1.43 11.13 6.95
CA ASP A 134 0.67 12.13 7.70
C ASP A 134 -0.45 12.76 6.85
N VAL A 135 -1.57 13.12 7.46
CA VAL A 135 -2.64 13.85 6.74
C VAL A 135 -2.30 15.34 6.63
N HIS A 136 -1.46 15.86 7.53
CA HIS A 136 -1.00 17.24 7.55
C HIS A 136 -0.13 17.62 6.34
N THR A 137 0.38 16.62 5.58
CA THR A 137 1.10 16.85 4.32
C THR A 137 0.16 17.19 3.14
N GLY A 138 -1.14 17.31 3.39
CA GLY A 138 -2.14 17.62 2.37
C GLY A 138 -2.78 16.39 1.74
N VAL A 139 -2.55 15.19 2.29
CA VAL A 139 -3.09 13.93 1.76
C VAL A 139 -4.28 13.45 2.59
N HIS A 140 -5.46 13.96 2.26
CA HIS A 140 -6.68 13.78 3.05
C HIS A 140 -7.59 12.67 2.56
N TYR A 141 -7.38 12.12 1.37
CA TYR A 141 -8.16 10.98 0.88
C TYR A 141 -7.22 9.84 0.53
N ARG A 142 -7.52 8.61 0.97
CA ARG A 142 -6.69 7.44 0.70
C ARG A 142 -7.51 6.24 0.31
N LYS A 143 -6.95 5.47 -0.61
CA LYS A 143 -7.43 4.17 -1.07
C LYS A 143 -6.37 3.12 -0.77
N TYR A 144 -6.80 1.94 -0.35
CA TYR A 144 -5.93 0.81 -0.06
C TYR A 144 -6.46 -0.43 -0.75
N VAL A 145 -5.57 -1.20 -1.36
CA VAL A 145 -5.91 -2.44 -2.06
C VAL A 145 -4.88 -3.52 -1.74
N GLY A 146 -5.34 -4.76 -1.61
CA GLY A 146 -4.45 -5.91 -1.51
C GLY A 146 -3.79 -6.23 -2.85
N ILE A 147 -2.51 -6.58 -2.81
CA ILE A 147 -1.74 -6.98 -3.98
C ILE A 147 -1.97 -8.47 -4.22
N LEU A 148 -2.54 -8.84 -5.37
CA LEU A 148 -2.84 -10.22 -5.72
C LEU A 148 -1.83 -10.76 -6.71
N VAL A 149 -1.22 -11.89 -6.38
CA VAL A 149 -0.23 -12.57 -7.23
C VAL A 149 -0.67 -14.00 -7.48
N ASP A 150 -0.81 -14.34 -8.76
CA ASP A 150 -1.12 -15.68 -9.24
C ASP A 150 0.17 -16.46 -9.55
N GLY A 151 0.08 -17.79 -9.51
CA GLY A 151 1.18 -18.65 -9.97
C GLY A 151 2.21 -18.97 -8.90
N ILE A 152 1.95 -18.65 -7.63
CA ILE A 152 2.87 -18.95 -6.53
C ILE A 152 2.80 -20.45 -6.25
N LYS A 153 3.96 -21.10 -6.13
CA LYS A 153 4.05 -22.54 -5.87
C LYS A 153 4.08 -22.80 -4.37
N VAL A 154 3.06 -23.51 -3.88
CA VAL A 154 2.94 -23.96 -2.49
C VAL A 154 2.66 -25.46 -2.51
N ASN A 155 3.54 -26.27 -1.90
CA ASN A 155 3.42 -27.73 -1.89
C ASN A 155 3.16 -28.34 -3.28
N GLY A 156 3.83 -27.83 -4.31
CA GLY A 156 3.69 -28.27 -5.71
C GLY A 156 2.49 -27.70 -6.47
N SER A 157 1.51 -27.12 -5.77
CA SER A 157 0.31 -26.52 -6.37
C SER A 157 0.51 -25.04 -6.68
N SER A 158 -0.10 -24.58 -7.78
CA SER A 158 -0.13 -23.15 -8.14
C SER A 158 -1.30 -22.48 -7.44
N VAL A 159 -1.03 -21.45 -6.64
CA VAL A 159 -2.05 -20.71 -5.88
C VAL A 159 -2.03 -19.22 -6.20
N ARG A 160 -3.10 -18.54 -5.81
CA ARG A 160 -3.18 -17.08 -5.74
C ARG A 160 -3.01 -16.64 -4.28
N ARG A 161 -2.22 -15.60 -4.03
CA ARG A 161 -2.06 -15.02 -2.68
C ARG A 161 -2.31 -13.51 -2.66
N CYS A 162 -2.78 -13.01 -1.52
CA CYS A 162 -2.69 -11.59 -1.18
C CYS A 162 -1.31 -11.34 -0.53
N VAL A 163 -0.37 -10.79 -1.28
CA VAL A 163 1.05 -10.74 -0.87
C VAL A 163 1.43 -9.45 -0.12
N GLY A 164 0.47 -8.53 0.03
CA GLY A 164 0.73 -7.24 0.62
C GLY A 164 -0.37 -6.23 0.33
N MET A 165 -0.05 -4.95 0.51
CA MET A 165 -0.97 -3.84 0.33
C MET A 165 -0.31 -2.69 -0.42
N LEU A 166 -1.08 -2.08 -1.31
CA LEU A 166 -0.78 -0.81 -1.96
C LEU A 166 -1.71 0.27 -1.40
N GLY A 167 -1.13 1.34 -0.89
CA GLY A 167 -1.85 2.50 -0.37
C GLY A 167 -1.59 3.72 -1.25
N VAL A 168 -2.66 4.36 -1.71
CA VAL A 168 -2.61 5.54 -2.59
C VAL A 168 -3.30 6.70 -1.89
N GLY A 169 -2.71 7.89 -1.98
CA GLY A 169 -3.27 9.08 -1.35
C GLY A 169 -3.42 10.27 -2.28
N PHE A 170 -4.48 11.04 -2.05
CA PHE A 170 -4.90 12.21 -2.81
C PHE A 170 -5.24 13.37 -1.86
N PRO A 171 -5.25 14.63 -2.37
CA PRO A 171 -5.68 15.78 -1.59
C PRO A 171 -7.16 15.75 -1.20
N SER A 172 -8.00 15.19 -2.07
CA SER A 172 -9.45 15.11 -1.89
C SER A 172 -10.03 13.90 -2.62
N LYS A 173 -11.28 13.56 -2.29
CA LYS A 173 -12.05 12.56 -3.03
C LYS A 173 -12.42 13.10 -4.42
N ALA A 174 -12.23 12.28 -5.45
CA ALA A 174 -12.60 12.62 -6.82
C ALA A 174 -14.12 12.49 -7.06
N ALA A 175 -14.61 13.04 -8.18
CA ALA A 175 -16.00 12.87 -8.62
C ALA A 175 -16.31 11.40 -8.94
N ALA A 176 -17.58 10.99 -8.82
CA ALA A 176 -17.99 9.58 -8.86
C ALA A 176 -17.52 8.79 -10.11
N GLN A 177 -17.50 9.42 -11.30
CA GLN A 177 -16.98 8.77 -12.51
C GLN A 177 -15.46 8.58 -12.45
N ALA A 178 -14.72 9.63 -12.11
CA ALA A 178 -13.28 9.57 -11.94
C ALA A 178 -12.84 8.59 -10.84
N VAL A 179 -13.70 8.35 -9.83
CA VAL A 179 -13.46 7.34 -8.79
C VAL A 179 -13.45 5.92 -9.38
N ARG A 180 -14.34 5.60 -10.33
CA ARG A 180 -14.36 4.25 -10.94
C ARG A 180 -13.12 4.02 -11.79
N ASP A 181 -12.80 4.99 -12.64
CA ASP A 181 -11.61 4.91 -13.51
C ASP A 181 -10.32 4.82 -12.69
N LEU A 182 -10.29 5.52 -11.55
CA LEU A 182 -9.20 5.44 -10.57
C LEU A 182 -9.13 4.05 -9.91
N ASP A 183 -10.26 3.49 -9.49
CA ASP A 183 -10.32 2.17 -8.86
C ASP A 183 -9.88 1.06 -9.81
N ASP A 184 -10.29 1.13 -11.07
CA ASP A 184 -9.87 0.19 -12.10
C ASP A 184 -8.37 0.26 -12.37
N GLN A 185 -7.79 1.46 -12.43
CA GLN A 185 -6.33 1.63 -12.56
C GLN A 185 -5.58 1.08 -11.34
N ILE A 186 -6.04 1.38 -10.13
CA ILE A 186 -5.44 0.85 -8.89
C ILE A 186 -5.48 -0.69 -8.89
N ARG A 187 -6.62 -1.28 -9.28
CA ARG A 187 -6.77 -2.74 -9.38
C ARG A 187 -5.88 -3.33 -10.46
N GLN A 188 -5.78 -2.71 -11.62
CA GLN A 188 -4.91 -3.19 -12.70
C GLN A 188 -3.45 -3.27 -12.21
N TRP A 189 -2.98 -2.28 -11.45
CA TRP A 189 -1.64 -2.30 -10.91
C TRP A 189 -1.42 -3.34 -9.81
N ALA A 190 -2.39 -3.50 -8.91
CA ALA A 190 -2.25 -4.40 -7.76
C ALA A 190 -2.64 -5.86 -8.03
N GLN A 191 -3.45 -6.12 -9.06
CA GLN A 191 -4.15 -7.41 -9.22
C GLN A 191 -4.18 -7.94 -10.64
N ALA A 192 -3.61 -7.24 -11.63
CA ALA A 192 -3.61 -7.76 -13.00
C ALA A 192 -2.83 -9.07 -13.07
N SER A 193 -3.45 -10.06 -13.69
CA SER A 193 -2.84 -11.36 -13.93
C SER A 193 -1.79 -11.27 -15.03
N GLY A 194 -0.76 -12.13 -14.93
CA GLY A 194 0.31 -12.20 -15.92
C GLY A 194 1.27 -11.00 -15.92
N ASN A 195 1.84 -10.68 -17.08
CA ASN A 195 2.84 -9.60 -17.23
C ASN A 195 2.22 -8.19 -17.31
N ALA A 196 0.92 -8.05 -17.06
CA ALA A 196 0.17 -6.82 -17.28
C ALA A 196 0.48 -5.71 -16.26
N SER A 197 0.89 -6.07 -15.03
CA SER A 197 1.41 -5.11 -14.05
C SER A 197 2.92 -5.29 -13.89
N GLY A 198 3.68 -4.22 -14.16
CA GLY A 198 5.13 -4.20 -13.94
C GLY A 198 5.49 -4.48 -12.48
N LEU A 199 4.65 -4.00 -11.54
CA LEU A 199 4.82 -4.24 -10.10
C LEU A 199 4.62 -5.72 -9.75
N VAL A 200 3.48 -6.32 -10.10
CA VAL A 200 3.19 -7.73 -9.80
C VAL A 200 4.23 -8.65 -10.43
N SER A 201 4.63 -8.36 -11.67
CA SER A 201 5.66 -9.11 -12.39
C SER A 201 7.02 -9.04 -11.69
N TYR A 202 7.41 -7.85 -11.24
CA TYR A 202 8.64 -7.63 -10.49
C TYR A 202 8.63 -8.41 -9.17
N LEU A 203 7.55 -8.29 -8.39
CA LEU A 203 7.42 -8.97 -7.10
C LEU A 203 7.52 -10.49 -7.25
N ARG A 204 6.75 -11.07 -8.19
CA ARG A 204 6.73 -12.52 -8.44
C ARG A 204 8.08 -13.10 -8.85
N ARG A 205 8.88 -12.33 -9.60
CA ARG A 205 10.20 -12.78 -10.07
C ARG A 205 11.28 -12.64 -8.99
N THR A 206 11.13 -11.64 -8.12
CA THR A 206 12.21 -11.19 -7.23
C THR A 206 12.10 -11.82 -5.85
N PHE A 207 10.89 -12.02 -5.34
CA PHE A 207 10.67 -12.42 -3.94
C PHE A 207 9.91 -13.73 -3.78
N GLU A 208 10.19 -14.41 -2.66
CA GLU A 208 9.32 -15.42 -2.08
C GLU A 208 8.19 -14.70 -1.34
N LEU A 209 6.96 -14.84 -1.83
CA LEU A 209 5.83 -14.03 -1.37
C LEU A 209 4.90 -14.86 -0.47
N GLY A 210 4.74 -14.43 0.77
CA GLY A 210 3.75 -15.00 1.69
C GLY A 210 2.40 -14.31 1.63
N GLY A 211 1.65 -14.41 2.72
CA GLY A 211 0.28 -13.93 2.87
C GLY A 211 -0.80 -14.96 2.56
N PRO A 212 -2.07 -14.58 2.81
CA PRO A 212 -3.21 -15.47 2.70
C PRO A 212 -3.44 -15.95 1.27
N VAL A 213 -3.66 -17.26 1.16
CA VAL A 213 -4.12 -17.93 -0.06
C VAL A 213 -5.57 -17.53 -0.32
N ILE A 214 -5.89 -17.28 -1.60
CA ILE A 214 -7.23 -16.88 -2.06
C ILE A 214 -7.74 -17.81 -3.16
#